data_AF-U5QC45-F1
#
_entry.id   AF-U5QC45-F1
#
_cell.length_a   1.000
_cell.length_b   1.000
_cell.length_c   1.000
_cell.angle_alpha   90.00
_cell.angle_beta   90.00
_cell.angle_gamma   90.00
#
_symmetry.space_group_name_H-M   'P 1'
#
loop_
_entity.id
_entity.type
_entity.pdbx_description
1 polymer ?
#
loop_
_entity_poly.entity_id
_entity_poly.type
_entity_poly.pdbx_seq_one_letter_code
_entity_poly.pdbx_strand_id
1 'polypeptide(L)' 'MFTPETFSDNRPIHAPELLQTSFERLWLEATESLDQMIALKVVQLVRQTVEITYAIGYTDGRHTCLNLPQLT' A
#
# COMPACT_ATOMS: atom_id res chain seq x y z
N MET A 1 -29.23 0.61 21.22
CA MET A 1 -29.43 0.64 19.76
C MET A 1 -28.29 1.50 19.22
N PHE A 2 -27.17 0.86 18.85
CA PHE A 2 -26.00 1.56 18.31
C PHE A 2 -26.11 1.53 16.79
N THR A 3 -26.27 2.70 16.17
CA THR A 3 -26.16 2.85 14.73
C THR A 3 -24.70 2.68 14.35
N PRO A 4 -24.34 1.71 13.49
CA PRO A 4 -23.00 1.63 12.96
C PRO A 4 -22.86 2.82 12.02
N GLU A 5 -22.15 3.86 12.44
CA GLU A 5 -21.74 4.91 11.53
C GLU A 5 -20.84 4.24 10.48
N THR A 6 -21.41 4.05 9.30
CA THR A 6 -20.71 3.64 8.10
C THR A 6 -19.76 4.76 7.71
N PHE A 7 -18.60 4.79 8.36
CA PHE A 7 -17.48 5.63 7.97
C PHE A 7 -16.88 5.09 6.67
N SER A 8 -17.60 5.33 5.59
CA SER A 8 -17.07 5.27 4.24
C SER A 8 -16.26 6.53 4.03
N ASP A 9 -15.03 6.58 4.56
CA ASP A 9 -14.05 7.57 4.12
C ASP A 9 -13.69 7.18 2.69
N ASN A 10 -14.51 7.62 1.72
CA ASN A 10 -14.44 7.29 0.29
C ASN A 10 -13.20 7.89 -0.39
N ARG A 11 -12.21 8.31 0.38
CA ARG A 11 -10.95 8.79 -0.17
C ARG A 11 -10.15 7.58 -0.63
N PRO A 12 -9.58 7.63 -1.84
CA PRO A 12 -8.70 6.58 -2.30
C PRO A 12 -7.54 6.42 -1.31
N ILE A 13 -7.35 5.18 -0.83
CA ILE A 13 -6.22 4.82 0.03
C ILE A 13 -5.00 4.80 -0.86
N HIS A 14 -3.99 5.58 -0.49
CA HIS A 14 -2.73 5.69 -1.22
C HIS A 14 -1.55 5.29 -0.36
N ALA A 15 -0.60 4.60 -0.96
CA ALA A 15 0.67 4.31 -0.31
C ALA A 15 1.42 5.63 -0.01
N PRO A 16 2.07 5.75 1.16
CA PRO A 16 2.95 6.89 1.44
C PRO A 16 4.07 6.99 0.40
N GLU A 17 4.41 8.22 -0.02
CA GLU A 17 5.41 8.47 -1.06
C GLU A 17 6.78 7.85 -0.72
N LEU A 18 7.20 7.94 0.54
CA LEU A 18 8.42 7.32 1.04
C LEU A 18 8.45 5.78 0.85
N LEU A 19 7.31 5.12 1.01
CA LEU A 19 7.18 3.68 0.80
C LEU A 19 7.36 3.35 -0.69
N GLN A 20 6.72 4.14 -1.55
CA GLN A 20 6.85 4.01 -3.00
C GLN A 20 8.30 4.15 -3.44
N THR A 21 8.95 5.27 -3.11
CA THR A 21 10.34 5.54 -3.50
C THR A 21 11.31 4.49 -2.98
N SER A 22 11.08 3.95 -1.78
CA SER A 22 11.92 2.89 -1.21
C SER A 22 11.87 1.61 -2.03
N PHE A 23 10.67 1.19 -2.45
CA PHE A 23 10.50 0.01 -3.30
C PHE A 23 11.00 0.22 -4.73
N GLU A 24 10.79 1.41 -5.30
CA GLU A 24 11.35 1.74 -6.62
C GLU A 24 12.87 1.61 -6.62
N ARG A 25 13.53 2.18 -5.59
CA ARG A 25 14.99 2.11 -5.46
C ARG A 25 15.48 0.67 -5.29
N LEU A 26 14.85 -0.09 -4.39
CA LEU A 26 15.18 -1.51 -4.18
C LEU A 26 15.12 -2.30 -5.50
N TRP A 27 14.06 -2.08 -6.28
CA TRP A 27 13.88 -2.80 -7.53
C TRP A 27 14.82 -2.31 -8.64
N LEU A 28 15.14 -1.03 -8.71
CA LEU A 28 16.17 -0.52 -9.62
C LEU A 28 17.54 -1.13 -9.30
N GLU A 29 17.93 -1.20 -8.03
CA GLU A 29 19.18 -1.84 -7.59
C GLU A 29 19.18 -3.34 -7.93
N ALA A 30 18.06 -4.04 -7.73
CA ALA A 30 17.95 -5.46 -8.07
C ALA A 30 17.93 -5.75 -9.59
N THR A 31 17.57 -4.75 -10.41
CA THR A 31 17.41 -4.88 -11.87
C THR A 31 18.49 -4.16 -12.67
N GLU A 32 19.59 -3.74 -12.03
CA GLU A 32 20.68 -2.98 -12.67
C GLU A 32 21.23 -3.67 -13.94
N SER A 33 21.21 -5.00 -13.99
CA SER A 33 21.69 -5.79 -15.15
C SER A 33 20.68 -5.92 -16.29
N LEU A 34 19.45 -5.45 -16.12
CA LEU A 34 18.42 -5.46 -17.17
C LEU A 34 18.60 -4.30 -18.14
N ASP A 35 18.08 -4.48 -19.35
CA ASP A 35 17.88 -3.38 -20.28
C ASP A 35 17.05 -2.26 -19.63
N GLN A 36 17.44 -1.01 -19.88
CA GLN A 36 16.88 0.16 -19.21
C GLN A 36 15.37 0.31 -19.44
N MET A 37 14.86 -0.09 -20.61
CA MET A 37 13.42 -0.08 -20.89
C MET A 37 12.68 -1.13 -20.04
N ILE A 38 13.29 -2.30 -19.85
CA ILE A 38 12.72 -3.37 -19.03
C ILE A 38 12.71 -2.95 -17.56
N ALA A 39 13.82 -2.40 -17.05
CA ALA A 39 13.92 -1.91 -15.68
C ALA A 39 12.84 -0.85 -15.37
N LEU A 40 12.62 0.11 -16.27
CA LEU A 40 11.57 1.12 -16.12
C LEU A 40 10.15 0.52 -16.07
N LYS A 41 9.87 -0.49 -16.91
CA LYS A 41 8.57 -1.19 -16.86
C LYS A 41 8.38 -1.96 -15.57
N VAL A 42 9.44 -2.59 -15.04
CA VAL A 42 9.40 -3.27 -13.74
C VAL A 42 9.07 -2.26 -12.63
N VAL A 43 9.72 -1.09 -12.62
CA VAL A 43 9.43 -0.03 -11.65
C VAL A 43 7.96 0.41 -11.70
N GLN A 44 7.36 0.51 -12.88
CA GLN A 44 5.92 0.83 -13.00
C GLN A 44 5.03 -0.24 -12.37
N LEU A 45 5.34 -1.52 -12.57
CA LEU A 45 4.61 -2.63 -11.94
C LEU A 45 4.77 -2.62 -10.42
N VAL A 46 5.98 -2.31 -9.94
CA VAL A 46 6.28 -2.19 -8.51
C VAL A 46 5.42 -1.10 -7.86
N ARG A 47 5.33 0.09 -8.47
CA ARG A 47 4.48 1.17 -7.96
C ARG A 47 3.02 0.75 -7.78
N GLN A 48 2.46 0.08 -8.80
CA GLN A 48 1.09 -0.44 -8.75
C GLN A 48 0.92 -1.50 -7.66
N THR A 49 1.89 -2.40 -7.53
CA THR A 49 1.88 -3.46 -6.52
C THR A 49 1.89 -2.86 -5.10
N VAL A 50 2.75 -1.87 -4.85
CA VAL A 50 2.84 -1.20 -3.54
C VAL A 50 1.53 -0.49 -3.18
N GLU A 51 0.89 0.22 -4.12
CA GLU A 51 -0.43 0.84 -3.89
C GLU A 51 -1.47 -0.20 -3.45
N ILE A 52 -1.58 -1.30 -4.22
CA ILE A 52 -2.58 -2.33 -3.97
C ILE A 52 -2.33 -3.02 -2.63
N THR A 53 -1.10 -3.45 -2.35
CA THR A 53 -0.77 -4.14 -1.11
C THR A 53 -0.94 -3.24 0.10
N TYR A 54 -0.59 -1.96 0.00
CA TYR A 54 -0.84 -0.99 1.06
C TYR A 54 -2.35 -0.82 1.32
N ALA A 55 -3.15 -0.65 0.26
CA ALA A 55 -4.60 -0.51 0.40
C ALA A 55 -5.26 -1.74 1.04
N ILE A 56 -4.83 -2.95 0.66
CA ILE A 56 -5.29 -4.21 1.28
C ILE A 56 -4.91 -4.24 2.76
N GLY A 57 -3.62 -4.06 3.09
CA GLY A 57 -3.14 -4.13 4.46
C GLY A 57 -3.75 -3.05 5.37
N TYR A 58 -3.97 -1.85 4.84
CA TYR A 58 -4.67 -0.77 5.54
C TYR A 58 -6.12 -1.14 5.86
N THR A 59 -6.82 -1.72 4.88
CA THR A 59 -8.21 -2.16 5.03
C THR A 59 -8.31 -3.28 6.06
N ASP A 60 -7.48 -4.31 5.95
CA ASP A 60 -7.43 -5.44 6.90
C ASP A 60 -7.09 -4.98 8.33
N GLY A 61 -6.11 -4.08 8.45
CA GLY A 61 -5.72 -3.50 9.74
C GLY A 61 -6.87 -2.71 10.39
N ARG A 62 -7.62 -1.94 9.61
CA ARG A 62 -8.80 -1.22 10.12
C ARG A 62 -9.93 -2.16 10.53
N HIS A 63 -10.22 -3.21 9.76
CA HIS A 63 -11.22 -4.21 10.14
C HIS A 63 -10.84 -4.97 11.42
N THR A 64 -9.55 -5.22 11.64
CA THR A 64 -9.05 -5.93 12.82
C THR A 64 -9.06 -5.04 14.08
N CYS A 65 -8.68 -3.77 13.95
CA CYS A 65 -8.69 -2.82 15.07
C CYS A 65 -10.08 -2.48 15.60
N LEU A 66 -11.13 -2.61 14.79
CA LEU A 66 -12.52 -2.45 15.24
C LEU A 66 -12.99 -3.56 16.21
N ASN A 67 -12.30 -4.70 16.25
CA ASN A 67 -12.67 -5.86 17.07
C ASN A 67 -11.74 -6.08 18.27
N LEU A 68 -10.78 -5.18 18.51
CA LEU A 68 -9.89 -5.27 19.67
C LEU A 68 -10.56 -4.63 20.90
N PRO A 69 -10.64 -5.33 22.05
CA PRO A 69 -11.13 -4.72 23.28
C PRO A 69 -10.21 -3.56 23.67
N GLN A 70 -10.81 -2.43 24.04
CA GLN A 70 -10.03 -1.29 24.52
C GLN A 70 -9.29 -1.71 25.81
N LEU A 71 -7.97 -1.59 25.79
CA LEU A 71 -7.14 -1.78 26.97
C LEU A 71 -7.37 -0.56 27.88
N THR A 72 -8.33 -0.71 28.80
CA THR A 72 -8.51 0.14 29.98
C THR A 72 -7.45 -0.13 31.02
#